data_AF-A0A0M3AKZ9-F1
#
_entry.id   AF-A0A0M3AKZ9-F1
#
_cell.length_a   1.000
_cell.length_b   1.000
_cell.length_c   1.000
_cell.angle_alpha   90.00
_cell.angle_beta   90.00
_cell.angle_gamma   90.00
#
_symmetry.space_group_name_H-M   'P 1'
#
loop_
_entity.id
_entity.type
_entity.pdbx_description
1 polymer ?
#
loop_
_entity_poly.entity_id
_entity_poly.type
_entity_poly.pdbx_seq_one_letter_code
_entity_poly.pdbx_strand_id
1 'polypeptide(L)'
;MFHITADAMLPAAPGMAMVAPRDPLALLLEELLEAADCSIIPPPALAPDGPSATRAFAALRRASAFFEVAAGASLADHFWTHGSALRSGEVAARLRATARCGRQVQGFLALYATDICSPLLYSPNAMPVRVRTRISFQGDAGGPFLALIACEADPVGRVQAIAGHALPIYHGRRFMPVRSPLDRDVLRALEHLQVALDAHGIECWIQRARFPQSEAAARYNIRICVPGKAERQFMIAVDPGGLAGDDSAPPADFLVDAGNWANGTFIAWLTRTVSG
;
A
#
# COMPACT_ATOMS: atom_id res chain seq x y z
N MET A 1 16.53 4.52 10.10
CA MET A 1 17.58 3.81 9.34
C MET A 1 17.06 2.42 9.02
N PHE A 2 16.87 2.09 7.75
CA PHE A 2 16.35 0.79 7.31
C PHE A 2 17.47 -0.03 6.67
N HIS A 3 17.97 -1.03 7.40
CA HIS A 3 18.94 -1.99 6.88
C HIS A 3 18.40 -3.40 7.12
N ILE A 4 18.10 -4.13 6.05
CA ILE A 4 17.38 -5.40 6.11
C ILE A 4 18.33 -6.55 5.82
N THR A 5 18.81 -7.24 6.84
CA THR A 5 19.66 -8.42 6.64
C THR A 5 18.83 -9.65 6.26
N ALA A 6 19.38 -10.53 5.41
CA ALA A 6 18.72 -11.78 5.01
C ALA A 6 18.40 -12.70 6.21
N ASP A 7 19.18 -12.62 7.29
CA ASP A 7 19.00 -13.41 8.52
C ASP A 7 17.86 -12.92 9.43
N ALA A 8 17.43 -11.65 9.31
CA ALA A 8 16.32 -11.11 10.09
C ALA A 8 14.95 -11.69 9.70
N MET A 9 14.92 -12.59 8.71
CA MET A 9 13.72 -13.21 8.13
C MET A 9 13.60 -14.72 8.40
N LEU A 10 14.44 -15.29 9.27
CA LEU A 10 14.34 -16.70 9.69
C LEU A 10 13.10 -16.93 10.58
N PRO A 11 12.36 -18.05 10.40
CA PRO A 11 11.28 -18.40 11.32
C PRO A 11 11.85 -18.73 12.72
N ALA A 12 11.11 -18.37 13.76
CA ALA A 12 11.45 -18.72 15.14
C ALA A 12 11.41 -20.24 15.35
N ALA A 13 12.26 -20.75 16.24
CA ALA A 13 12.23 -22.14 16.66
C ALA A 13 10.86 -22.51 17.26
N PRO A 14 10.36 -23.74 17.07
CA PRO A 14 9.04 -24.14 17.53
C PRO A 14 8.96 -24.09 19.07
N GLY A 15 8.00 -23.31 19.60
CA GLY A 15 7.67 -23.30 21.04
C GLY A 15 7.59 -21.93 21.72
N MET A 16 7.91 -20.82 21.06
CA MET A 16 7.64 -19.48 21.59
C MET A 16 6.55 -18.78 20.77
N ALA A 17 5.44 -18.43 21.42
CA ALA A 17 4.47 -17.47 20.89
C ALA A 17 5.13 -16.08 20.85
N MET A 18 5.96 -15.84 19.84
CA MET A 18 6.41 -14.52 19.48
C MET A 18 5.27 -13.81 18.77
N VAL A 19 4.90 -12.61 19.25
CA VAL A 19 4.35 -11.58 18.37
C VAL A 19 5.33 -11.48 17.21
N ALA A 20 4.94 -11.94 16.02
CA ALA A 20 5.86 -12.02 14.90
C ALA A 20 6.49 -10.63 14.68
N PRO A 21 7.83 -10.50 14.67
CA PRO A 21 8.48 -9.22 14.45
C PRO A 21 7.96 -8.65 13.13
N ARG A 22 7.50 -7.39 13.15
CA ARG A 22 6.95 -6.73 11.96
C ARG A 22 8.00 -6.73 10.85
N ASP A 23 7.60 -7.18 9.67
CA ASP A 23 8.45 -7.21 8.49
C ASP A 23 8.94 -5.79 8.15
N PRO A 24 10.25 -5.50 8.20
CA PRO A 24 10.78 -4.15 7.96
C PRO A 24 10.44 -3.61 6.57
N LEU A 25 10.31 -4.47 5.55
CA LEU A 25 9.87 -4.05 4.22
C LEU A 25 8.40 -3.63 4.21
N ALA A 26 7.56 -4.31 4.99
CA ALA A 26 6.16 -3.96 5.12
C ALA A 26 5.99 -2.60 5.80
N LEU A 27 6.71 -2.38 6.90
CA LEU A 27 6.74 -1.09 7.59
C LEU A 27 7.19 0.05 6.66
N LEU A 28 8.30 -0.14 5.94
CA LEU A 28 8.79 0.89 5.02
C LEU A 28 7.79 1.16 3.88
N LEU A 29 7.15 0.12 3.33
CA LEU A 29 6.16 0.30 2.28
C LEU A 29 4.93 1.08 2.78
N GLU A 30 4.43 0.77 3.97
CA GLU A 30 3.32 1.48 4.59
C GLU A 30 3.65 2.96 4.83
N GLU A 31 4.82 3.25 5.42
CA GLU A 31 5.29 4.62 5.64
C GLU A 31 5.46 5.39 4.32
N LEU A 32 5.94 4.74 3.26
CA LEU A 32 6.05 5.35 1.93
C LEU A 32 4.68 5.67 1.31
N LEU A 33 3.73 4.74 1.39
CA LEU A 33 2.38 4.93 0.86
C LEU A 33 1.68 6.09 1.55
N GLU A 34 1.87 6.18 2.85
CA GLU A 34 1.27 7.18 3.68
C GLU A 34 1.92 8.56 3.49
N ALA A 35 3.25 8.64 3.43
CA ALA A 35 3.95 9.87 3.06
C ALA A 35 3.68 10.32 1.61
N ALA A 36 3.14 9.42 0.77
CA ALA A 36 2.70 9.71 -0.58
C ALA A 36 1.18 10.01 -0.68
N ASP A 37 0.48 10.16 0.46
CA ASP A 37 -0.96 10.39 0.56
C ASP A 37 -1.80 9.32 -0.18
N CYS A 38 -1.31 8.09 -0.29
CA CYS A 38 -2.03 6.99 -0.97
C CYS A 38 -3.23 6.48 -0.16
N SER A 39 -3.38 6.90 1.10
CA SER A 39 -4.52 6.63 1.97
C SER A 39 -5.71 7.57 1.71
N ILE A 40 -5.61 8.51 0.76
CA ILE A 40 -6.67 9.47 0.45
C ILE A 40 -7.10 9.38 -1.02
N ILE A 41 -8.40 9.33 -1.25
CA ILE A 41 -9.04 9.57 -2.54
C ILE A 41 -9.70 10.96 -2.46
N PRO A 42 -9.10 11.99 -3.07
CA PRO A 42 -9.68 13.33 -3.06
C PRO A 42 -10.91 13.42 -3.96
N PRO A 43 -11.78 14.43 -3.77
CA PRO A 43 -12.87 14.76 -4.67
C PRO A 43 -12.38 14.90 -6.13
N PRO A 44 -13.18 14.49 -7.13
CA PRO A 44 -12.78 14.58 -8.53
C PRO A 44 -12.46 16.01 -8.97
N ALA A 45 -13.19 17.01 -8.47
CA ALA A 45 -12.92 18.42 -8.70
C ALA A 45 -11.48 18.86 -8.33
N LEU A 46 -10.87 18.26 -7.30
CA LEU A 46 -9.49 18.55 -6.88
C LEU A 46 -8.43 17.71 -7.62
N ALA A 47 -8.86 16.73 -8.42
CA ALA A 47 -7.99 15.83 -9.19
C ALA A 47 -8.58 15.53 -10.59
N PRO A 48 -8.73 16.55 -11.46
CA PRO A 48 -9.49 16.45 -12.71
C PRO A 48 -8.89 15.47 -13.72
N ASP A 49 -7.56 15.26 -13.70
CA ASP A 49 -6.88 14.30 -14.59
C ASP A 49 -7.16 12.83 -14.21
N GLY A 50 -7.85 12.60 -13.09
CA GLY A 50 -8.14 11.29 -12.54
C GLY A 50 -6.89 10.54 -12.03
N PRO A 51 -7.06 9.30 -11.55
CA PRO A 51 -5.96 8.51 -11.01
C PRO A 51 -4.98 8.09 -12.13
N SER A 52 -3.68 7.99 -11.85
CA SER A 52 -2.69 7.56 -12.84
C SER A 52 -1.55 6.79 -12.18
N ALA A 53 -1.17 5.66 -12.77
CA ALA A 53 -0.04 4.86 -12.30
C ALA A 53 1.25 5.69 -12.24
N THR A 54 1.50 6.51 -13.27
CA THR A 54 2.66 7.40 -13.34
C THR A 54 2.65 8.43 -12.20
N ARG A 55 1.50 9.02 -11.88
CA ARG A 55 1.38 9.96 -10.76
C ARG A 55 1.56 9.27 -9.41
N ALA A 56 1.00 8.06 -9.24
CA ALA A 56 1.13 7.28 -8.02
C ALA A 56 2.60 6.88 -7.75
N PHE A 57 3.32 6.38 -8.76
CA PHE A 57 4.76 6.10 -8.63
C PHE A 57 5.60 7.36 -8.43
N ALA A 58 5.25 8.48 -9.08
CA ALA A 58 5.92 9.75 -8.85
C ALA A 58 5.71 10.28 -7.42
N ALA A 59 4.52 10.05 -6.83
CA ALA A 59 4.24 10.38 -5.44
C ALA A 59 5.10 9.55 -4.49
N LEU A 60 5.18 8.22 -4.69
CA LEU A 60 6.10 7.35 -3.93
C LEU A 60 7.55 7.79 -4.05
N ARG A 61 7.98 8.17 -5.26
CA ARG A 61 9.32 8.69 -5.50
C ARG A 61 9.60 9.97 -4.71
N ARG A 62 8.66 10.92 -4.68
CA ARG A 62 8.80 12.13 -3.85
C ARG A 62 8.81 11.80 -2.36
N ALA A 63 7.89 10.95 -1.90
CA ALA A 63 7.81 10.52 -0.52
C ALA A 63 9.11 9.85 -0.04
N SER A 64 9.77 9.07 -0.90
CA SER A 64 11.05 8.44 -0.57
C SER A 64 12.17 9.41 -0.18
N ALA A 65 12.07 10.70 -0.53
CA ALA A 65 13.05 11.71 -0.14
C ALA A 65 13.02 12.02 1.38
N PHE A 66 11.90 11.74 2.06
CA PHE A 66 11.76 11.94 3.51
C PHE A 66 12.42 10.84 4.35
N PHE A 67 12.96 9.79 3.71
CA PHE A 67 13.54 8.64 4.39
C PHE A 67 15.03 8.51 4.09
N GLU A 68 15.76 7.92 5.03
CA GLU A 68 17.17 7.58 4.88
C GLU A 68 17.38 6.06 4.97
N VAL A 69 18.17 5.52 4.03
CA VAL A 69 18.61 4.12 4.04
C VAL A 69 19.85 3.91 4.92
N ALA A 70 20.69 4.94 5.02
CA ALA A 70 21.80 5.04 5.96
C ALA A 70 22.00 6.52 6.32
N ALA A 71 22.77 6.81 7.37
CA ALA A 71 22.98 8.18 7.82
C ALA A 71 23.50 9.08 6.68
N GLY A 72 22.74 10.12 6.33
CA GLY A 72 23.05 11.04 5.24
C GLY A 72 22.99 10.42 3.85
N ALA A 73 22.28 9.30 3.68
CA ALA A 73 21.98 8.66 2.39
C ALA A 73 20.47 8.56 2.22
N SER A 74 19.91 9.44 1.39
CA SER A 74 18.47 9.46 1.10
C SER A 74 18.02 8.16 0.43
N LEU A 75 16.83 7.68 0.80
CA LEU A 75 16.16 6.58 0.12
C LEU A 75 15.81 6.95 -1.32
N ALA A 76 15.47 8.20 -1.62
CA ALA A 76 15.21 8.64 -3.00
C ALA A 76 16.40 8.35 -3.92
N ASP A 77 17.63 8.45 -3.45
CA ASP A 77 18.80 8.14 -4.25
C ASP A 77 19.00 6.65 -4.53
N HIS A 78 18.28 5.78 -3.81
CA HIS A 78 18.41 4.32 -3.83
C HIS A 78 17.05 3.64 -4.02
N PHE A 79 16.08 4.37 -4.58
CA PHE A 79 14.72 3.88 -4.84
C PHE A 79 14.50 3.82 -6.35
N TRP A 80 13.70 2.89 -6.85
CA TRP A 80 13.31 2.82 -8.26
C TRP A 80 11.87 2.33 -8.37
N THR A 81 11.18 2.69 -9.45
CA THR A 81 9.77 2.37 -9.65
C THR A 81 9.52 1.44 -10.84
N HIS A 82 10.58 0.81 -11.35
CA HIS A 82 10.52 -0.03 -12.53
C HIS A 82 11.57 -1.15 -12.49
N GLY A 83 11.17 -2.37 -12.86
CA GLY A 83 12.04 -3.55 -12.77
C GLY A 83 13.20 -3.57 -13.75
N SER A 84 13.16 -2.77 -14.82
CA SER A 84 14.27 -2.66 -15.78
C SER A 84 15.55 -2.07 -15.16
N ALA A 85 15.45 -1.30 -14.06
CA ALA A 85 16.61 -0.73 -13.36
C ALA A 85 17.61 -1.80 -12.86
N LEU A 86 17.12 -3.00 -12.52
CA LEU A 86 17.96 -4.14 -12.14
C LEU A 86 18.77 -4.68 -13.32
N ARG A 87 18.17 -4.68 -14.52
CA ARG A 87 18.76 -5.29 -15.73
C ARG A 87 19.63 -4.31 -16.50
N SER A 88 19.26 -3.04 -16.54
CA SER A 88 20.05 -1.97 -17.18
C SER A 88 21.36 -1.70 -16.44
N GLY A 89 21.51 -2.20 -15.21
CA GLY A 89 22.67 -1.95 -14.37
C GLY A 89 22.61 -0.61 -13.62
N GLU A 90 21.49 0.12 -13.70
CA GLU A 90 21.30 1.39 -12.99
C GLU A 90 21.45 1.23 -11.47
N VAL A 91 20.79 0.22 -10.90
CA VAL A 91 20.91 -0.09 -9.47
C VAL A 91 22.37 -0.41 -9.12
N ALA A 92 23.04 -1.20 -9.97
CA ALA A 92 24.43 -1.58 -9.74
C ALA A 92 25.38 -0.38 -9.81
N ALA A 93 25.18 0.53 -10.76
CA ALA A 93 25.97 1.75 -10.87
C ALA A 93 25.81 2.61 -9.61
N ARG A 94 24.57 2.80 -9.13
CA ARG A 94 24.32 3.63 -7.95
C ARG A 94 24.89 3.01 -6.67
N LEU A 95 24.65 1.72 -6.42
CA LEU A 95 25.16 1.05 -5.22
C LEU A 95 26.70 1.05 -5.19
N ARG A 96 27.37 0.84 -6.34
CA ARG A 96 28.83 0.94 -6.43
C ARG A 96 29.34 2.36 -6.16
N ALA A 97 28.65 3.38 -6.67
CA ALA A 97 29.03 4.77 -6.45
C ALA A 97 28.99 5.12 -4.96
N THR A 98 27.93 4.72 -4.26
CA THR A 98 27.79 4.95 -2.81
C THR A 98 28.80 4.13 -2.00
N ALA A 99 29.06 2.88 -2.39
CA ALA A 99 30.08 2.03 -1.77
C ALA A 99 31.50 2.62 -1.87
N ARG A 100 31.84 3.27 -2.98
CA ARG A 100 33.13 3.99 -3.14
C ARG A 100 33.29 5.14 -2.17
N CYS A 101 32.20 5.72 -1.68
CA CYS A 101 32.20 6.74 -0.63
C CYS A 101 32.23 6.12 0.78
N GLY A 102 32.54 4.83 0.91
CA GLY A 102 32.64 4.12 2.20
C GLY A 102 31.30 3.74 2.82
N ARG A 103 30.19 3.82 2.07
CA ARG A 103 28.84 3.54 2.57
C ARG A 103 28.23 2.35 1.84
N GLN A 104 28.04 1.24 2.55
CA GLN A 104 27.24 0.12 2.06
C GLN A 104 25.76 0.42 2.32
N VAL A 105 24.97 0.51 1.25
CA VAL A 105 23.55 0.86 1.31
C VAL A 105 22.74 -0.12 0.48
N GLN A 106 21.49 -0.34 0.88
CA GLN A 106 20.55 -1.14 0.11
C GLN A 106 19.81 -0.29 -0.92
N GLY A 107 19.45 -0.91 -2.04
CA GLY A 107 18.54 -0.36 -3.03
C GLY A 107 17.13 -0.92 -2.85
N PHE A 108 16.12 -0.18 -3.29
CA PHE A 108 14.71 -0.56 -3.15
C PHE A 108 13.97 -0.34 -4.45
N LEU A 109 13.16 -1.32 -4.88
CA LEU A 109 12.26 -1.16 -6.03
C LEU A 109 10.80 -1.25 -5.58
N ALA A 110 10.02 -0.22 -5.86
CA ALA A 110 8.57 -0.28 -5.77
C ALA A 110 7.98 -0.70 -7.13
N LEU A 111 7.34 -1.87 -7.19
CA LEU A 111 6.85 -2.47 -8.42
C LEU A 111 5.36 -2.78 -8.31
N TYR A 112 4.62 -2.49 -9.38
CA TYR A 112 3.26 -2.97 -9.54
C TYR A 112 3.28 -4.42 -9.98
N ALA A 113 2.53 -5.27 -9.31
CA ALA A 113 2.39 -6.68 -9.64
C ALA A 113 0.92 -7.06 -9.85
N THR A 114 0.67 -7.85 -10.89
CA THR A 114 -0.64 -8.49 -11.08
C THR A 114 -0.75 -9.76 -10.26
N ASP A 115 0.37 -10.45 -10.03
CA ASP A 115 0.41 -11.71 -9.29
C ASP A 115 1.78 -11.97 -8.65
N ILE A 116 1.81 -12.83 -7.64
CA ILE A 116 2.99 -13.21 -6.88
C ILE A 116 2.98 -14.71 -6.65
N CYS A 117 3.98 -15.40 -7.21
CA CYS A 117 4.29 -16.78 -6.86
C CYS A 117 5.69 -16.80 -6.27
N SER A 118 5.81 -16.47 -4.98
CA SER A 118 7.11 -16.33 -4.30
C SER A 118 8.03 -17.51 -4.63
N PRO A 119 9.27 -17.26 -5.09
CA PRO A 119 10.01 -15.99 -5.04
C PRO A 119 9.91 -15.12 -6.30
N LEU A 120 8.87 -15.27 -7.13
CA LEU A 120 8.65 -14.52 -8.37
C LEU A 120 7.53 -13.48 -8.22
N LEU A 121 7.79 -12.29 -8.75
CA LEU A 121 6.83 -11.21 -8.92
C LEU A 121 6.49 -11.04 -10.40
N TYR A 122 5.19 -11.01 -10.72
CA TYR A 122 4.71 -10.83 -12.09
C TYR A 122 4.12 -9.44 -12.28
N SER A 123 4.68 -8.70 -13.23
CA SER A 123 4.20 -7.39 -13.66
C SER A 123 3.64 -7.47 -15.08
N PRO A 124 2.67 -6.61 -15.45
CA PRO A 124 2.13 -6.60 -16.80
C PRO A 124 3.20 -6.20 -17.80
N ASN A 125 3.29 -6.90 -18.93
CA ASN A 125 4.20 -6.61 -20.04
C ASN A 125 5.69 -6.53 -19.66
N ALA A 126 6.11 -7.21 -18.59
CA ALA A 126 7.49 -7.23 -18.14
C ALA A 126 7.93 -8.65 -17.74
N MET A 127 9.23 -8.91 -17.83
CA MET A 127 9.79 -10.15 -17.29
C MET A 127 9.59 -10.23 -15.77
N PRO A 128 9.28 -11.42 -15.24
CA PRO A 128 9.16 -11.60 -13.80
C PRO A 128 10.43 -11.21 -13.06
N VAL A 129 10.27 -10.61 -11.88
CA VAL A 129 11.38 -10.29 -10.99
C VAL A 129 11.52 -11.41 -9.97
N ARG A 130 12.70 -12.05 -9.93
CA ARG A 130 13.02 -13.10 -8.96
C ARG A 130 13.81 -12.52 -7.79
N VAL A 131 13.34 -12.75 -6.57
CA VAL A 131 14.11 -12.47 -5.35
C VAL A 131 14.87 -13.71 -4.90
N ARG A 132 15.94 -13.52 -4.11
CA ARG A 132 16.76 -14.62 -3.59
C ARG A 132 16.03 -15.44 -2.52
N THR A 133 15.34 -14.78 -1.60
CA THR A 133 14.68 -15.43 -0.45
C THR A 133 13.20 -15.64 -0.72
N ARG A 134 12.35 -14.67 -0.37
CA ARG A 134 10.90 -14.75 -0.50
C ARG A 134 10.28 -13.37 -0.71
N ILE A 135 9.06 -13.38 -1.23
CA ILE A 135 8.18 -12.22 -1.22
C ILE A 135 7.12 -12.48 -0.15
N SER A 136 7.16 -11.74 0.94
CA SER A 136 6.12 -11.77 1.97
C SER A 136 4.90 -10.98 1.52
N PHE A 137 3.72 -11.37 1.97
CA PHE A 137 2.50 -10.58 1.87
C PHE A 137 1.56 -11.04 2.99
N GLN A 138 0.62 -10.18 3.39
CA GLN A 138 -0.40 -10.49 4.39
C GLN A 138 -1.80 -10.35 3.79
N GLY A 139 -2.74 -11.15 4.31
CA GLY A 139 -4.13 -11.16 3.88
C GLY A 139 -4.39 -12.04 2.66
N ASP A 140 -5.67 -12.12 2.30
CA ASP A 140 -6.21 -12.98 1.23
C ASP A 140 -6.84 -12.16 0.09
N ALA A 141 -6.67 -10.83 0.10
CA ALA A 141 -7.26 -9.93 -0.89
C ALA A 141 -6.91 -10.27 -2.34
N GLY A 142 -5.84 -11.02 -2.57
CA GLY A 142 -5.31 -11.28 -3.91
C GLY A 142 -4.80 -10.01 -4.60
N GLY A 143 -4.38 -10.14 -5.85
CA GLY A 143 -3.88 -9.02 -6.64
C GLY A 143 -4.95 -8.01 -7.03
N PRO A 144 -4.54 -6.82 -7.52
CA PRO A 144 -3.15 -6.44 -7.76
C PRO A 144 -2.41 -6.01 -6.48
N PHE A 145 -1.08 -5.98 -6.58
CA PHE A 145 -0.19 -5.64 -5.47
C PHE A 145 0.73 -4.47 -5.83
N LEU A 146 1.13 -3.72 -4.80
CA LEU A 146 2.35 -2.92 -4.81
C LEU A 146 3.40 -3.67 -3.98
N ALA A 147 4.56 -3.95 -4.57
CA ALA A 147 5.64 -4.64 -3.89
C ALA A 147 6.87 -3.76 -3.70
N LEU A 148 7.51 -3.85 -2.54
CA LEU A 148 8.80 -3.25 -2.25
C LEU A 148 9.86 -4.35 -2.20
N ILE A 149 10.84 -4.27 -3.10
CA ILE A 149 11.91 -5.27 -3.26
C ILE A 149 13.24 -4.68 -2.79
N ALA A 150 13.85 -5.27 -1.77
CA ALA A 150 15.20 -4.95 -1.34
C ALA A 150 16.24 -5.53 -2.29
N CYS A 151 17.28 -4.75 -2.60
CA CYS A 151 18.36 -5.12 -3.48
C CYS A 151 19.70 -4.76 -2.88
N GLU A 152 20.69 -5.61 -3.11
CA GLU A 152 22.06 -5.41 -2.64
C GLU A 152 23.04 -5.68 -3.77
N ALA A 153 24.21 -5.07 -3.69
CA ALA A 153 25.36 -5.43 -4.50
C ALA A 153 26.21 -6.46 -3.74
N ASP A 154 26.64 -7.52 -4.43
CA ASP A 154 27.65 -8.43 -3.92
C ASP A 154 29.05 -7.76 -3.90
N PRO A 155 30.08 -8.36 -3.28
CA PRO A 155 31.43 -7.80 -3.25
C PRO A 155 32.07 -7.58 -4.63
N VAL A 156 31.60 -8.28 -5.66
CA VAL A 156 32.04 -8.15 -7.07
C VAL A 156 31.23 -7.06 -7.79
N GLY A 157 30.25 -6.47 -7.11
CA GLY A 157 29.39 -5.40 -7.57
C GLY A 157 28.20 -5.86 -8.41
N ARG A 158 27.85 -7.15 -8.46
CA ARG A 158 26.62 -7.61 -9.12
C ARG A 158 25.44 -7.36 -8.20
N VAL A 159 24.36 -6.83 -8.76
CA VAL A 159 23.14 -6.56 -7.97
C VAL A 159 22.22 -7.76 -7.98
N GLN A 160 21.65 -8.05 -6.83
CA GLN A 160 20.65 -9.07 -6.64
C GLN A 160 19.46 -8.53 -5.86
N ALA A 161 18.25 -8.90 -6.28
CA ALA A 161 17.05 -8.72 -5.48
C ALA A 161 17.03 -9.78 -4.36
N ILE A 162 16.94 -9.32 -3.11
CA ILE A 162 17.18 -10.15 -1.92
C ILE A 162 15.88 -10.72 -1.40
N ALA A 163 14.96 -9.83 -1.03
CA ALA A 163 13.65 -10.13 -0.46
C ALA A 163 12.64 -9.10 -0.94
N GLY A 164 11.36 -9.43 -0.84
CA GLY A 164 10.27 -8.50 -1.14
C GLY A 164 9.18 -8.55 -0.09
N HIS A 165 8.45 -7.45 0.03
CA HIS A 165 7.13 -7.43 0.66
C HIS A 165 6.12 -6.90 -0.34
N ALA A 166 4.94 -7.50 -0.40
CA ALA A 166 3.86 -7.08 -1.26
C ALA A 166 2.60 -6.82 -0.49
N LEU A 167 1.97 -5.70 -0.83
CA LEU A 167 0.74 -5.23 -0.22
C LEU A 167 -0.36 -5.23 -1.30
N PRO A 168 -1.49 -5.91 -1.07
CA PRO A 168 -2.63 -5.78 -1.95
C PRO A 168 -3.09 -4.32 -2.01
N ILE A 169 -3.43 -3.86 -3.20
CA ILE A 169 -3.90 -2.48 -3.43
C ILE A 169 -5.25 -2.47 -4.13
N TYR A 170 -5.89 -1.30 -4.14
CA TYR A 170 -7.17 -1.09 -4.81
C TYR A 170 -7.06 -1.35 -6.32
N HIS A 171 -6.17 -0.64 -7.04
CA HIS A 171 -5.81 -0.96 -8.43
C HIS A 171 -4.54 -0.23 -8.89
N GLY A 172 -4.00 -0.56 -10.08
CA GLY A 172 -2.73 0.00 -10.58
C GLY A 172 -2.65 1.52 -10.81
N ARG A 173 -3.75 2.26 -10.62
CA ARG A 173 -3.77 3.74 -10.68
C ARG A 173 -3.96 4.38 -9.30
N ARG A 174 -4.27 3.60 -8.26
CA ARG A 174 -4.43 4.01 -6.85
C ARG A 174 -3.85 2.95 -5.92
N PHE A 175 -2.73 3.28 -5.28
CA PHE A 175 -2.00 2.37 -4.41
C PHE A 175 -2.54 2.33 -2.97
N MET A 176 -3.83 2.63 -2.79
CA MET A 176 -4.49 2.49 -1.49
C MET A 176 -4.49 1.01 -1.09
N PRO A 177 -3.95 0.65 0.10
CA PRO A 177 -3.94 -0.72 0.58
C PRO A 177 -5.33 -1.31 0.77
N VAL A 178 -5.49 -2.60 0.46
CA VAL A 178 -6.72 -3.37 0.76
C VAL A 178 -6.39 -4.62 1.55
N ARG A 179 -7.30 -5.04 2.43
CA ARG A 179 -7.12 -6.21 3.31
C ARG A 179 -7.83 -7.47 2.83
N SER A 180 -8.91 -7.33 2.06
CA SER A 180 -9.71 -8.44 1.56
C SER A 180 -10.34 -8.12 0.20
N PRO A 181 -10.95 -9.12 -0.49
CA PRO A 181 -11.70 -8.86 -1.71
C PRO A 181 -12.90 -7.93 -1.47
N LEU A 182 -13.62 -8.11 -0.35
CA LEU A 182 -14.74 -7.26 0.04
C LEU A 182 -14.30 -5.81 0.27
N ASP A 183 -13.14 -5.60 0.91
CA ASP A 183 -12.56 -4.27 1.10
C ASP A 183 -12.32 -3.54 -0.24
N ARG A 184 -11.81 -4.27 -1.24
CA ARG A 184 -11.64 -3.74 -2.60
C ARG A 184 -12.96 -3.39 -3.28
N ASP A 185 -13.99 -4.20 -3.08
CA ASP A 185 -15.32 -3.96 -3.64
C ASP A 185 -16.04 -2.77 -2.98
N VAL A 186 -15.90 -2.62 -1.65
CA VAL A 186 -16.40 -1.46 -0.92
C VAL A 186 -15.72 -0.18 -1.41
N LEU A 187 -14.39 -0.17 -1.55
CA LEU A 187 -13.67 0.97 -2.12
C LEU A 187 -14.16 1.34 -3.52
N ARG A 188 -14.47 0.35 -4.36
CA ARG A 188 -15.04 0.57 -5.68
C ARG A 188 -16.41 1.25 -5.60
N ALA A 189 -17.26 0.80 -4.69
CA ALA A 189 -18.57 1.39 -4.44
C ALA A 189 -18.44 2.86 -3.98
N LEU A 190 -17.51 3.12 -3.05
CA LEU A 190 -17.26 4.47 -2.54
C LEU A 190 -16.72 5.40 -3.63
N GLU A 191 -15.78 4.95 -4.46
CA GLU A 191 -15.28 5.75 -5.58
C GLU A 191 -16.39 6.04 -6.62
N HIS A 192 -17.25 5.07 -6.92
CA HIS A 192 -18.43 5.32 -7.77
C HIS A 192 -19.40 6.34 -7.14
N LEU A 193 -19.65 6.24 -5.83
CA LEU A 193 -20.45 7.24 -5.11
C LEU A 193 -19.81 8.62 -5.21
N GLN A 194 -18.50 8.75 -5.03
CA GLN A 194 -17.78 10.01 -5.14
C GLN A 194 -17.99 10.65 -6.53
N VAL A 195 -17.90 9.86 -7.61
CA VAL A 195 -18.17 10.35 -8.97
C VAL A 195 -19.63 10.77 -9.15
N ALA A 196 -20.58 10.02 -8.59
CA ALA A 196 -22.00 10.38 -8.66
C ALA A 196 -22.31 11.68 -7.88
N LEU A 197 -21.65 11.90 -6.74
CA LEU A 197 -21.78 13.12 -5.94
C LEU A 197 -21.17 14.34 -6.63
N ASP A 198 -20.02 14.17 -7.28
CA ASP A 198 -19.35 15.23 -8.04
C ASP A 198 -20.24 15.76 -9.18
N ALA A 199 -21.02 14.88 -9.84
CA ALA A 199 -22.02 15.27 -10.84
C ALA A 199 -23.12 16.21 -10.30
N HIS A 200 -23.28 16.27 -8.97
CA HIS A 200 -24.21 17.17 -8.27
C HIS A 200 -23.48 18.32 -7.55
N GLY A 201 -22.19 18.53 -7.81
CA GLY A 201 -21.38 19.57 -7.15
C GLY A 201 -21.09 19.29 -5.68
N ILE A 202 -21.16 18.02 -5.26
CA ILE A 202 -20.90 17.59 -3.89
C ILE A 202 -19.50 17.01 -3.81
N GLU A 203 -18.66 17.60 -2.97
CA GLU A 203 -17.29 17.11 -2.77
C GLU A 203 -17.30 15.96 -1.76
N CYS A 204 -16.66 14.86 -2.10
CA CYS A 204 -16.54 13.67 -1.24
C CYS A 204 -15.06 13.28 -1.12
N TRP A 205 -14.54 13.18 0.10
CA TRP A 205 -13.23 12.61 0.40
C TRP A 205 -13.42 11.22 0.98
N ILE A 206 -12.62 10.26 0.52
CA ILE A 206 -12.53 8.93 1.10
C ILE A 206 -11.12 8.75 1.63
N GLN A 207 -10.98 8.57 2.93
CA GLN A 207 -9.69 8.38 3.58
C GLN A 207 -9.67 7.05 4.31
N ARG A 208 -8.68 6.22 3.98
CA ARG A 208 -8.39 5.01 4.75
C ARG A 208 -7.68 5.40 6.04
N ALA A 209 -8.20 4.94 7.16
CA ALA A 209 -7.57 5.21 8.45
C ALA A 209 -6.27 4.40 8.62
N ARG A 210 -5.29 4.98 9.32
CA ARG A 210 -4.06 4.28 9.70
C ARG A 210 -4.38 3.34 10.85
N PHE A 211 -4.18 2.04 10.63
CA PHE A 211 -4.32 1.04 11.68
C PHE A 211 -3.23 -0.01 11.55
N PRO A 212 -2.75 -0.57 12.68
CA PRO A 212 -1.68 -1.55 12.67
C PRO A 212 -2.06 -2.79 11.83
N GLN A 213 -1.07 -3.47 11.28
CA GLN A 213 -1.25 -4.71 10.50
C GLN A 213 -2.13 -5.75 11.21
N SER A 214 -2.13 -5.77 12.55
CA SER A 214 -2.90 -6.67 13.39
C SER A 214 -4.41 -6.45 13.34
N GLU A 215 -4.89 -5.30 12.88
CA GLU A 215 -6.33 -5.06 12.80
C GLU A 215 -6.93 -5.79 11.58
N ALA A 216 -7.92 -6.64 11.84
CA ALA A 216 -8.59 -7.43 10.81
C ALA A 216 -9.45 -6.55 9.88
N ALA A 217 -10.06 -5.49 10.42
CA ALA A 217 -10.95 -4.62 9.67
C ALA A 217 -10.20 -3.50 8.93
N ALA A 218 -10.63 -3.21 7.70
CA ALA A 218 -10.29 -1.96 7.03
C ALA A 218 -11.27 -0.87 7.46
N ARG A 219 -10.82 0.39 7.54
CA ARG A 219 -11.66 1.49 8.03
C ARG A 219 -11.52 2.71 7.14
N TYR A 220 -12.66 3.30 6.80
CA TYR A 220 -12.73 4.46 5.91
C TYR A 220 -13.51 5.58 6.56
N ASN A 221 -12.86 6.73 6.62
CA ASN A 221 -13.48 8.00 6.92
C ASN A 221 -13.99 8.62 5.62
N ILE A 222 -15.30 8.81 5.50
CA ILE A 222 -15.93 9.49 4.38
C ILE A 222 -16.37 10.86 4.84
N ARG A 223 -15.90 11.89 4.15
CA ARG A 223 -16.28 13.28 4.38
C ARG A 223 -16.99 13.83 3.16
N ILE A 224 -18.16 14.42 3.36
CA ILE A 224 -19.00 15.00 2.32
C ILE A 224 -19.22 16.47 2.61
N CYS A 225 -18.87 17.31 1.64
CA CYS A 225 -19.10 18.75 1.67
C CYS A 225 -20.11 19.11 0.59
N VAL A 226 -21.29 19.54 1.01
CA VAL A 226 -22.32 20.10 0.12
C VAL A 226 -22.24 21.62 0.21
N PRO A 227 -22.14 22.35 -0.92
CA PRO A 227 -22.09 23.81 -0.91
C PRO A 227 -23.25 24.41 -0.10
N GLY A 228 -22.92 25.27 0.87
CA GLY A 228 -23.90 25.94 1.73
C GLY A 228 -24.51 25.07 2.84
N LYS A 229 -24.05 23.84 3.04
CA LYS A 229 -24.44 22.98 4.18
C LYS A 229 -23.25 22.67 5.07
N ALA A 230 -23.53 22.20 6.28
CA ALA A 230 -22.51 21.67 7.18
C ALA A 230 -21.83 20.43 6.58
N GLU A 231 -20.53 20.31 6.81
CA GLU A 231 -19.75 19.11 6.51
C GLU A 231 -20.34 17.90 7.23
N ARG A 232 -20.42 16.78 6.52
CA ARG A 232 -20.85 15.49 7.09
C ARG A 232 -19.69 14.52 7.04
N GLN A 233 -19.51 13.79 8.13
CA GLN A 233 -18.45 12.80 8.25
C GLN A 233 -19.03 11.53 8.85
N PHE A 234 -18.64 10.38 8.31
CA PHE A 234 -18.97 9.08 8.87
C PHE A 234 -17.83 8.08 8.64
N MET A 235 -17.70 7.14 9.57
CA MET A 235 -16.72 6.08 9.58
C MET A 235 -17.39 4.76 9.24
N ILE A 236 -16.84 4.02 8.28
CA ILE A 236 -17.23 2.64 8.04
C ILE A 236 -16.07 1.70 8.37
N ALA A 237 -16.39 0.51 8.84
CA ALA A 237 -15.45 -0.60 9.01
C ALA A 237 -15.83 -1.72 8.04
N VAL A 238 -14.86 -2.37 7.42
CA VAL A 238 -15.05 -3.54 6.55
C VAL A 238 -14.41 -4.73 7.24
N ASP A 239 -15.24 -5.66 7.68
CA ASP A 239 -14.83 -6.87 8.38
C ASP A 239 -15.54 -8.08 7.77
N PRO A 240 -14.93 -8.72 6.76
CA PRO A 240 -15.55 -9.85 6.08
C PRO A 240 -15.77 -11.06 6.99
N GLY A 241 -14.97 -11.18 8.06
CA GLY A 241 -14.93 -12.36 8.93
C GLY A 241 -15.67 -12.19 10.26
N GLY A 242 -16.16 -10.98 10.58
CA GLY A 242 -16.68 -10.68 11.92
C GLY A 242 -15.63 -10.85 13.02
N LEU A 243 -14.35 -10.70 12.67
CA LEU A 243 -13.20 -10.93 13.55
C LEU A 243 -12.79 -9.67 14.32
N ALA A 244 -13.37 -8.51 14.01
CA ALA A 244 -13.15 -7.26 14.69
C ALA A 244 -13.88 -7.25 16.05
N GLY A 245 -13.28 -7.91 17.04
CA GLY A 245 -13.71 -7.94 18.44
C GLY A 245 -12.92 -7.01 19.35
N ASP A 246 -12.34 -5.93 18.84
CA ASP A 246 -11.46 -5.06 19.63
C ASP A 246 -12.17 -3.76 20.06
N ASP A 247 -12.54 -3.69 21.35
CA ASP A 247 -13.17 -2.53 22.01
C ASP A 247 -12.30 -1.24 21.96
N SER A 248 -11.03 -1.36 21.57
CA SER A 248 -10.07 -0.24 21.53
C SER A 248 -10.15 0.61 20.26
N ALA A 249 -10.82 0.13 19.21
CA ALA A 249 -10.85 0.78 17.91
C ALA A 249 -12.04 1.75 17.83
N PRO A 250 -11.91 2.96 17.22
CA PRO A 250 -12.97 3.96 17.21
C PRO A 250 -14.29 3.40 16.63
N PRO A 251 -15.45 3.82 17.13
CA PRO A 251 -16.73 3.29 16.66
C PRO A 251 -16.91 3.59 15.17
N ALA A 252 -17.41 2.59 14.43
CA ALA A 252 -17.85 2.77 13.05
C ALA A 252 -19.36 3.06 13.04
N ASP A 253 -19.80 3.98 12.21
CA ASP A 253 -21.22 4.27 11.97
C ASP A 253 -21.90 3.10 11.23
N PHE A 254 -21.11 2.30 10.50
CA PHE A 254 -21.57 1.07 9.85
C PHE A 254 -20.45 0.04 9.73
N LEU A 255 -20.77 -1.21 10.03
CA LEU A 255 -19.90 -2.37 9.82
C LEU A 255 -20.34 -3.10 8.54
N VAL A 256 -19.44 -3.19 7.56
CA VAL A 256 -19.66 -3.92 6.31
C VAL A 256 -19.11 -5.33 6.44
N ASP A 257 -20.00 -6.31 6.29
CA ASP A 257 -19.70 -7.73 6.25
C ASP A 257 -20.17 -8.33 4.91
N ALA A 258 -19.83 -9.58 4.65
CA ALA A 258 -20.20 -10.25 3.40
C ALA A 258 -21.72 -10.36 3.18
N GLY A 259 -22.51 -10.49 4.25
CA GLY A 259 -23.96 -10.63 4.17
C GLY A 259 -24.67 -9.32 3.85
N ASN A 260 -24.32 -8.24 4.56
CA ASN A 260 -24.92 -6.92 4.36
C ASN A 260 -24.44 -6.23 3.07
N TRP A 261 -23.28 -6.64 2.55
CA TRP A 261 -22.83 -6.30 1.21
C TRP A 261 -23.68 -7.01 0.14
N ALA A 262 -23.82 -8.34 0.24
CA ALA A 262 -24.52 -9.14 -0.77
C ALA A 262 -26.02 -8.80 -0.89
N ASN A 263 -26.68 -8.45 0.21
CA ASN A 263 -28.10 -8.10 0.21
C ASN A 263 -28.38 -6.60 -0.03
N GLY A 264 -27.34 -5.78 -0.26
CA GLY A 264 -27.47 -4.35 -0.54
C GLY A 264 -27.80 -3.47 0.66
N THR A 265 -27.82 -4.01 1.88
CA THR A 265 -28.10 -3.23 3.11
C THR A 265 -27.12 -2.08 3.30
N PHE A 266 -25.83 -2.33 3.03
CA PHE A 266 -24.81 -1.28 3.07
C PHE A 266 -25.12 -0.13 2.10
N ILE A 267 -25.48 -0.45 0.85
CA ILE A 267 -25.80 0.55 -0.18
C ILE A 267 -27.04 1.35 0.20
N ALA A 268 -28.07 0.69 0.75
CA ALA A 268 -29.28 1.35 1.24
C ALA A 268 -29.01 2.25 2.46
N TRP A 269 -28.13 1.83 3.37
CA TRP A 269 -27.66 2.68 4.47
C TRP A 269 -26.90 3.90 3.93
N LEU A 270 -25.90 3.68 3.07
CA LEU A 270 -25.05 4.72 2.51
C LEU A 270 -25.88 5.79 1.77
N THR A 271 -26.85 5.37 0.97
CA THR A 271 -27.77 6.28 0.25
C THR A 271 -28.55 7.16 1.22
N ARG A 272 -29.05 6.60 2.33
CA ARG A 272 -29.79 7.35 3.36
C ARG A 272 -28.89 8.33 4.11
N THR A 273 -27.69 7.90 4.48
CA THR A 273 -26.69 8.72 5.19
C THR A 273 -26.24 9.91 4.33
N VAL A 274 -26.09 9.70 3.02
CA VAL A 274 -25.70 10.76 2.08
C VAL A 274 -26.86 11.74 1.82
N SER A 275 -28.10 11.25 1.74
CA SER A 275 -29.28 12.05 1.40
C SER A 275 -29.84 12.88 2.56
N GLY A 276 -29.71 12.39 3.80
CA GLY A 276 -30.22 13.07 5.01
C GLY A 276 -29.33 14.23 5.41
#